data_AF-A0A8H5GGI6-F1
#
_entry.id   AF-A0A8H5GGI6-F1
#
_cell.length_a   1.000
_cell.length_b   1.000
_cell.length_c   1.000
_cell.angle_alpha   90.00
_cell.angle_beta   90.00
_cell.angle_gamma   90.00
#
_symmetry.space_group_name_H-M   'P 1'
#
loop_
_entity.id
_entity.type
_entity.pdbx_description
1 polymer ?
#
loop_
_entity_poly.entity_id
_entity_poly.type
_entity_poly.pdbx_seq_one_letter_code
_entity_poly.pdbx_strand_id
1 'polypeptide(L)'
;MICPSCGYPKPYKFRFDFTNTSRVNEMLRTFAIPTGHSSVFAQMQVDAEEDVRHYDLEISELNRRVLYLEEKKKRLGTHMERLKSLSAPIRRLPVELLACIFGILCEGQPTKFSTMRIMQSCPPLSLSSVCSAWRQIAIDTSSLWCNLRLAHSARYFVPRFEPPLRLCLARSKLHPLSVHLFPGAHEDHPLVQLLAEQSSRWRTVETFDLSEMDFSTFNQKTFPLLEILRINDCFDDYPHLNFFNSAPRLHSLKVNRLPEVEALAKFTPRNQITHLEAACCNGEVVFQELEMFPNLQSMVYTELDHTLIPAEVSPQTLAHLNTVEFQLSDNSGYQCSHEHSLLKALMEQLTFPSLTNLTIKDVHCKGDDESYFFMGVWPRQTSADFLGRSGCSLQSLHLHQISLADEDLIALLMLNTSLVELQIKEICRAEYNFARCPTANGTIFEFKDIITPKLLTALHAYDNGLALSSPLVPKLESLHFVADGDLFDDELFWKMVMSRWLPEKEYALNIGVSSLRSVRICVLGRALKEDVEQRLRHLEMGGLKVSLRATRDDIHD
;
A
#
# COMPACT_ATOMS: atom_id res chain seq x y z
N MET A 1 -60.87 18.03 -34.14
CA MET A 1 -61.50 19.30 -33.67
C MET A 1 -61.02 19.58 -32.25
N ILE A 2 -60.26 20.67 -32.05
CA ILE A 2 -59.76 21.10 -30.74
C ILE A 2 -60.85 21.91 -30.02
N CYS A 3 -60.98 21.77 -28.70
CA CYS A 3 -61.94 22.56 -27.91
C CYS A 3 -61.47 24.03 -27.82
N PRO A 4 -62.29 25.03 -28.19
CA PRO A 4 -61.87 26.43 -28.18
C PRO A 4 -61.58 27.00 -26.80
N SER A 5 -62.09 26.39 -25.73
CA SER A 5 -61.98 26.92 -24.35
C SER A 5 -60.80 26.39 -23.55
N CYS A 6 -60.26 25.21 -23.88
CA CYS A 6 -59.16 24.60 -23.10
C CYS A 6 -57.96 24.15 -23.95
N GLY A 7 -58.03 24.27 -25.29
CA GLY A 7 -56.90 23.94 -26.18
C GLY A 7 -56.54 22.45 -26.26
N TYR A 8 -57.21 21.59 -25.50
CA TYR A 8 -57.05 20.13 -25.58
C TYR A 8 -57.92 19.54 -26.71
N PRO A 9 -57.46 18.46 -27.38
CA PRO A 9 -58.29 17.69 -28.29
C PRO A 9 -59.56 17.24 -27.56
N LYS A 10 -60.73 17.33 -28.20
CA LYS A 10 -61.96 16.78 -27.62
C LYS A 10 -61.71 15.31 -27.23
N PRO A 11 -62.14 14.85 -26.04
CA PRO A 11 -61.97 13.45 -25.65
C PRO A 11 -62.60 12.56 -26.72
N TYR A 12 -61.85 11.58 -27.19
CA TYR A 12 -62.32 10.63 -28.19
C TYR A 12 -63.58 9.95 -27.65
N LYS A 13 -64.69 10.05 -28.38
CA LYS A 13 -65.95 9.42 -27.99
C LYS A 13 -65.89 7.98 -28.47
N PHE A 14 -65.76 7.06 -27.53
CA PHE A 14 -65.67 5.62 -27.78
C PHE A 14 -66.85 5.14 -28.62
N ARG A 15 -66.55 4.25 -29.57
CA ARG A 15 -67.54 3.66 -30.46
C ARG A 15 -67.96 2.30 -29.94
N PHE A 16 -67.04 1.55 -29.35
CA PHE A 16 -67.34 0.25 -28.80
C PHE A 16 -68.13 0.34 -27.48
N ASP A 17 -69.28 -0.32 -27.43
CA ASP A 17 -70.09 -0.44 -26.23
C ASP A 17 -69.87 -1.79 -25.54
N PHE A 18 -69.35 -1.74 -24.32
CA PHE A 18 -69.06 -2.91 -23.50
C PHE A 18 -70.32 -3.56 -22.88
N THR A 19 -71.51 -2.97 -23.01
CA THR A 19 -72.75 -3.51 -22.40
C THR A 19 -73.13 -4.91 -22.90
N ASN A 20 -72.75 -5.28 -24.13
CA ASN A 20 -73.05 -6.60 -24.72
C ASN A 20 -72.00 -7.69 -24.43
N THR A 21 -70.97 -7.38 -23.63
CA THR A 21 -69.84 -8.30 -23.34
C THR A 21 -70.27 -9.61 -22.69
N SER A 22 -71.25 -9.57 -21.78
CA SER A 22 -71.79 -10.77 -21.11
C SER A 22 -72.41 -11.75 -22.10
N ARG A 23 -73.15 -11.23 -23.08
CA ARG A 23 -73.81 -12.01 -24.14
C ARG A 23 -72.81 -12.59 -25.14
N VAL A 24 -71.78 -11.84 -25.51
CA VAL A 24 -70.66 -12.35 -26.33
C VAL A 24 -69.99 -13.53 -25.60
N ASN A 25 -69.69 -13.38 -24.31
CA ASN A 25 -69.05 -14.43 -23.50
C ASN A 25 -69.92 -15.69 -23.35
N GLU A 26 -71.23 -15.54 -23.21
CA GLU A 26 -72.17 -16.67 -23.15
C GLU A 26 -72.22 -17.45 -24.48
N MET A 27 -72.23 -16.75 -25.62
CA MET A 27 -72.21 -17.38 -26.94
C MET A 27 -70.90 -18.11 -27.22
N LEU A 28 -69.76 -17.53 -26.82
CA LEU A 28 -68.44 -18.20 -26.92
C LEU A 28 -68.38 -19.50 -26.09
N ARG A 29 -69.01 -19.53 -24.91
CA ARG A 29 -69.05 -20.71 -24.04
C ARG A 29 -69.96 -21.82 -24.54
N THR A 30 -71.03 -21.47 -25.26
CA THR A 30 -72.07 -22.41 -25.71
C THR A 30 -71.88 -22.85 -27.16
N PHE A 31 -70.87 -22.35 -27.86
CA PHE A 31 -70.61 -22.62 -29.29
C PHE A 31 -71.79 -22.22 -30.20
N ALA A 32 -72.65 -21.30 -29.74
CA ALA A 32 -73.86 -20.90 -30.44
C ALA A 32 -73.54 -19.99 -31.64
N ILE A 33 -74.08 -20.32 -32.82
CA ILE A 33 -73.90 -19.53 -34.04
C ILE A 33 -74.80 -18.27 -33.96
N PRO A 34 -74.29 -17.05 -34.21
CA PRO A 34 -75.08 -15.83 -34.18
C PRO A 34 -76.08 -15.73 -35.35
N THR A 35 -77.20 -16.44 -35.27
CA THR A 35 -78.30 -16.31 -36.24
C THR A 35 -79.17 -15.10 -35.88
N GLY A 36 -79.35 -14.17 -36.81
CA GLY A 36 -80.16 -12.94 -36.61
C GLY A 36 -79.46 -11.72 -36.01
N HIS A 37 -78.28 -11.88 -35.38
CA HIS A 37 -77.49 -10.79 -34.78
C HIS A 37 -76.11 -10.57 -35.43
N SER A 38 -75.82 -11.25 -36.53
CA SER A 38 -74.52 -11.19 -37.23
C SER A 38 -74.08 -9.76 -37.60
N SER A 39 -75.02 -8.88 -37.97
CA SER A 39 -74.72 -7.48 -38.29
C SER A 39 -74.32 -6.65 -37.06
N VAL A 40 -74.87 -6.95 -35.88
CA VAL A 40 -74.54 -6.24 -34.63
C VAL A 40 -73.13 -6.61 -34.15
N PHE A 41 -72.78 -7.90 -34.20
CA PHE A 41 -71.43 -8.34 -33.84
C PHE A 41 -70.37 -7.87 -34.83
N ALA A 42 -70.70 -7.85 -36.13
CA ALA A 42 -69.82 -7.27 -37.16
C ALA A 42 -69.58 -5.76 -36.92
N GLN A 43 -70.63 -5.00 -36.57
CA GLN A 43 -70.49 -3.57 -36.25
C GLN A 43 -69.67 -3.35 -34.98
N MET A 44 -69.92 -4.14 -33.91
CA MET A 44 -69.11 -4.11 -32.69
C MET A 44 -67.64 -4.43 -32.98
N GLN A 45 -67.35 -5.39 -33.86
CA GLN A 45 -65.97 -5.69 -34.25
C GLN A 45 -65.32 -4.49 -34.96
N VAL A 46 -66.02 -3.87 -35.92
CA VAL A 46 -65.52 -2.68 -36.63
C VAL A 46 -65.28 -1.51 -35.66
N ASP A 47 -66.19 -1.28 -34.71
CA ASP A 47 -66.05 -0.22 -33.72
C ASP A 47 -64.89 -0.49 -32.75
N ALA A 48 -64.66 -1.75 -32.34
CA ALA A 48 -63.50 -2.15 -31.54
C ALA A 48 -62.19 -1.96 -32.31
N GLU A 49 -62.14 -2.39 -33.57
CA GLU A 49 -60.97 -2.24 -34.44
C GLU A 49 -60.59 -0.77 -34.64
N GLU A 50 -61.57 0.12 -34.77
CA GLU A 50 -61.33 1.55 -34.91
C GLU A 50 -60.85 2.18 -33.60
N ASP A 51 -61.42 1.79 -32.45
CA ASP A 51 -61.00 2.28 -31.14
C ASP A 51 -59.58 1.78 -30.79
N VAL A 52 -59.23 0.52 -31.11
CA VAL A 52 -57.86 0.00 -30.99
C VAL A 52 -56.90 0.79 -31.87
N ARG A 53 -57.25 1.02 -33.14
CA ARG A 53 -56.41 1.82 -34.06
C ARG A 53 -56.19 3.24 -33.52
N HIS A 54 -57.22 3.85 -32.92
CA HIS A 54 -57.07 5.15 -32.26
C HIS A 54 -56.07 5.07 -31.09
N TYR A 55 -56.18 4.06 -30.22
CA TYR A 55 -55.22 3.89 -29.11
C TYR A 55 -53.80 3.63 -29.61
N ASP A 56 -53.61 2.84 -30.66
CA ASP A 56 -52.27 2.60 -31.25
C ASP A 56 -51.64 3.89 -31.76
N LEU A 57 -52.43 4.77 -32.39
CA LEU A 57 -51.98 6.08 -32.84
C LEU A 57 -51.62 6.99 -31.65
N GLU A 58 -52.44 7.01 -30.61
CA GLU A 58 -52.20 7.82 -29.40
C GLU A 58 -50.99 7.33 -28.62
N ILE A 59 -50.84 6.02 -28.44
CA ILE A 59 -49.65 5.38 -27.84
C ILE A 59 -48.41 5.72 -28.68
N SER A 60 -48.50 5.65 -30.01
CA SER A 60 -47.38 6.00 -30.89
C SER A 60 -46.96 7.47 -30.75
N GLU A 61 -47.91 8.39 -30.67
CA GLU A 61 -47.63 9.82 -30.49
C GLU A 61 -47.07 10.13 -29.10
N LEU A 62 -47.61 9.50 -28.05
CA LEU A 62 -47.08 9.61 -26.69
C LEU A 62 -45.67 9.04 -26.59
N ASN A 63 -45.40 7.87 -27.18
CA ASN A 63 -44.06 7.28 -27.24
C ASN A 63 -43.09 8.19 -27.98
N ARG A 64 -43.49 8.78 -29.12
CA ARG A 64 -42.70 9.79 -29.83
C ARG A 64 -42.40 11.00 -28.95
N ARG A 65 -43.37 11.44 -28.14
CA ARG A 65 -43.20 12.55 -27.20
C ARG A 65 -42.25 12.20 -26.05
N VAL A 66 -42.33 10.99 -25.51
CA VAL A 66 -41.41 10.48 -24.49
C VAL A 66 -39.98 10.48 -25.04
N LEU A 67 -39.75 9.84 -26.19
CA LEU A 67 -38.42 9.80 -26.83
C LEU A 67 -37.85 11.21 -27.07
N TYR A 68 -38.68 12.15 -27.54
CA TYR A 68 -38.27 13.54 -27.74
C TYR A 68 -37.85 14.23 -26.43
N LEU A 69 -38.59 14.00 -25.34
CA LEU A 69 -38.28 14.57 -24.02
C LEU A 69 -37.05 13.91 -23.40
N GLU A 70 -36.86 12.60 -23.56
CA GLU A 70 -35.67 11.89 -23.12
C GLU A 70 -34.40 12.41 -23.81
N GLU A 71 -34.43 12.62 -25.13
CA GLU A 71 -33.30 13.20 -25.86
C GLU A 71 -33.02 14.64 -25.40
N LYS A 72 -34.06 15.46 -25.17
CA LYS A 72 -33.89 16.79 -24.59
C LYS A 72 -33.25 16.75 -23.19
N LYS A 73 -33.72 15.84 -22.33
CA LYS A 73 -33.19 15.63 -20.98
C LYS A 73 -31.72 15.21 -21.05
N LYS A 74 -31.37 14.27 -21.92
CA LYS A 74 -29.99 13.81 -22.15
C LYS A 74 -29.08 14.96 -22.60
N ARG A 75 -29.51 15.75 -23.59
CA ARG A 75 -28.76 16.92 -24.07
C ARG A 75 -28.53 17.96 -22.97
N LEU A 76 -29.57 18.24 -22.17
CA LEU A 76 -29.46 19.16 -21.05
C LEU A 76 -28.52 18.62 -19.96
N GLY A 77 -28.59 17.32 -19.66
CA GLY A 77 -27.67 16.63 -18.76
C GLY A 77 -26.21 16.80 -19.17
N THR A 78 -25.88 16.54 -20.45
CA THR A 78 -24.53 16.77 -20.99
C THR A 78 -24.08 18.23 -20.86
N HIS A 79 -25.00 19.18 -21.04
CA HIS A 79 -24.69 20.60 -20.86
C HIS A 79 -24.43 20.96 -19.39
N MET A 80 -25.22 20.42 -18.47
CA MET A 80 -25.02 20.60 -17.02
C MET A 80 -23.67 20.06 -16.57
N GLU A 81 -23.25 18.88 -17.04
CA GLU A 81 -21.93 18.33 -16.69
C GLU A 81 -20.76 19.19 -17.19
N ARG A 82 -20.91 19.81 -18.38
CA ARG A 82 -19.93 20.79 -18.88
C ARG A 82 -19.87 22.03 -17.98
N LEU A 83 -21.02 22.56 -17.56
CA LEU A 83 -21.08 23.71 -16.65
C LEU A 83 -20.48 23.39 -15.28
N LYS A 84 -20.79 22.22 -14.71
CA LYS A 84 -20.16 21.71 -13.48
C LYS A 84 -18.64 21.63 -13.64
N SER A 85 -18.16 21.15 -14.79
CA SER A 85 -16.74 21.08 -15.11
C SER A 85 -16.08 22.47 -15.19
N LEU A 86 -16.81 23.52 -15.62
CA LEU A 86 -16.31 24.91 -15.60
C LEU A 86 -16.19 25.46 -14.16
N SER A 87 -17.07 25.04 -13.26
CA SER A 87 -17.02 25.40 -11.83
C SER A 87 -16.10 24.53 -10.98
N ALA A 88 -15.46 23.52 -11.58
CA ALA A 88 -14.63 22.57 -10.86
C ALA A 88 -13.50 23.31 -10.09
N PRO A 89 -13.27 23.01 -8.80
CA PRO A 89 -12.26 23.69 -7.98
C PRO A 89 -10.87 23.73 -8.60
N ILE A 90 -10.50 22.69 -9.36
CA ILE A 90 -9.21 22.56 -10.05
C ILE A 90 -8.90 23.71 -11.02
N ARG A 91 -9.92 24.39 -11.55
CA ARG A 91 -9.75 25.54 -12.45
C ARG A 91 -9.40 26.84 -11.73
N ARG A 92 -9.55 26.86 -10.40
CA ARG A 92 -9.21 28.01 -9.54
C ARG A 92 -7.83 27.88 -8.91
N LEU A 93 -7.16 26.73 -9.08
CA LEU A 93 -5.85 26.50 -8.52
C LEU A 93 -4.79 27.31 -9.29
N PRO A 94 -3.86 27.97 -8.58
CA PRO A 94 -2.64 28.48 -9.19
C PRO A 94 -1.88 27.39 -9.94
N VAL A 95 -1.12 27.80 -10.96
CA VAL A 95 -0.38 26.88 -11.82
C VAL A 95 0.66 26.07 -11.04
N GLU A 96 1.23 26.67 -10.01
CA GLU A 96 2.22 26.06 -9.11
C GLU A 96 1.61 24.89 -8.35
N LEU A 97 0.38 25.04 -7.83
CA LEU A 97 -0.31 23.97 -7.12
C LEU A 97 -0.71 22.84 -8.07
N LEU A 98 -1.14 23.16 -9.29
CA LEU A 98 -1.40 22.16 -10.32
C LEU A 98 -0.12 21.38 -10.68
N ALA A 99 1.01 22.08 -10.83
CA ALA A 99 2.30 21.45 -11.09
C ALA A 99 2.74 20.54 -9.93
N CYS A 100 2.52 20.95 -8.66
CA CYS A 100 2.75 20.10 -7.49
C CYS A 100 1.88 18.83 -7.51
N ILE A 101 0.58 18.96 -7.83
CA ILE A 101 -0.33 17.80 -7.94
C ILE A 101 0.16 16.85 -9.05
N PHE A 102 0.57 17.39 -10.20
CA PHE A 102 1.14 16.60 -11.29
C PHE A 102 2.43 15.90 -10.87
N GLY A 103 3.27 16.60 -10.09
CA GLY A 103 4.50 16.07 -9.50
C GLY A 103 4.24 14.83 -8.67
N ILE A 104 3.31 14.89 -7.72
CA ILE A 104 2.92 13.75 -6.87
C ILE A 104 2.52 12.54 -7.72
N LEU A 105 1.72 12.75 -8.77
CA LEU A 105 1.32 11.67 -9.68
C LEU A 105 2.52 11.07 -10.43
N CYS A 106 3.41 11.90 -10.99
CA CYS A 106 4.54 11.45 -11.81
C CYS A 106 5.68 10.85 -10.97
N GLU A 107 5.81 11.24 -9.71
CA GLU A 107 6.73 10.61 -8.75
C GLU A 107 6.24 9.20 -8.37
N GLY A 108 4.94 9.04 -8.05
CA GLY A 108 4.37 7.74 -7.70
C GLY A 108 4.16 6.78 -8.87
N GLN A 109 4.11 7.29 -10.11
CA GLN A 109 3.89 6.49 -11.31
C GLN A 109 5.00 6.77 -12.34
N PRO A 110 6.00 5.88 -12.50
CA PRO A 110 7.03 6.09 -13.50
C PRO A 110 6.47 6.02 -14.91
N THR A 111 7.11 6.73 -15.85
CA THR A 111 6.83 6.54 -17.28
C THR A 111 7.35 5.17 -17.71
N LYS A 112 6.44 4.20 -17.88
CA LYS A 112 6.77 2.82 -18.23
C LYS A 112 6.81 2.65 -19.75
N PHE A 113 7.95 2.22 -20.26
CA PHE A 113 8.14 1.80 -21.64
C PHE A 113 7.92 0.28 -21.70
N SER A 114 6.68 -0.15 -21.91
CA SER A 114 6.28 -1.56 -21.98
C SER A 114 5.28 -1.81 -23.10
N THR A 115 5.04 -3.08 -23.44
CA THR A 115 4.13 -3.52 -24.54
C THR A 115 2.71 -2.99 -24.47
N MET A 116 2.26 -2.50 -23.31
CA MET A 116 0.96 -1.86 -23.15
C MET A 116 0.92 -0.47 -23.81
N ARG A 117 -0.28 0.12 -23.95
CA ARG A 117 -0.48 1.41 -24.61
C ARG A 117 0.38 2.50 -23.95
N ILE A 118 1.38 3.02 -24.68
CA ILE A 118 2.32 4.08 -24.23
C ILE A 118 1.61 5.28 -23.57
N MET A 119 0.43 5.66 -24.06
CA MET A 119 -0.35 6.79 -23.51
C MET A 119 -0.96 6.51 -22.12
N GLN A 120 -1.15 5.25 -21.75
CA GLN A 120 -1.65 4.85 -20.43
C GLN A 120 -0.52 4.70 -19.41
N SER A 121 0.73 4.57 -19.87
CA SER A 121 1.89 4.32 -19.03
C SER A 121 2.85 5.51 -18.91
N CYS A 122 2.47 6.69 -19.41
CA CYS A 122 3.26 7.93 -19.32
C CYS A 122 2.39 9.05 -18.71
N PRO A 123 2.42 9.24 -17.38
CA PRO A 123 1.58 10.23 -16.71
C PRO A 123 1.71 11.66 -17.25
N PRO A 124 2.91 12.18 -17.59
CA PRO A 124 3.04 13.52 -18.18
C PRO A 124 2.29 13.67 -19.50
N LEU A 125 2.27 12.63 -20.34
CA LEU A 125 1.52 12.62 -21.60
C LEU A 125 0.02 12.52 -21.36
N SER A 126 -0.42 11.70 -20.40
CA SER A 126 -1.83 11.61 -20.01
C SER A 126 -2.34 12.96 -19.51
N LEU A 127 -1.59 13.65 -18.64
CA LEU A 127 -1.90 15.01 -18.18
C LEU A 127 -1.95 16.01 -19.34
N SER A 128 -0.99 15.93 -20.27
CA SER A 128 -0.92 16.77 -21.47
C SER A 128 -2.08 16.58 -22.46
N SER A 129 -2.85 15.50 -22.32
CA SER A 129 -3.99 15.19 -23.19
C SER A 129 -5.31 15.81 -22.71
N VAL A 130 -5.38 16.27 -21.46
CA VAL A 130 -6.63 16.77 -20.84
C VAL A 130 -7.09 18.09 -21.45
N CYS A 131 -6.22 19.11 -21.47
CA CYS A 131 -6.50 20.40 -22.10
C CYS A 131 -5.21 21.13 -22.48
N SER A 132 -5.31 22.22 -23.24
CA SER A 132 -4.16 23.02 -23.66
C SER A 132 -3.38 23.62 -22.49
N ALA A 133 -4.08 24.08 -21.44
CA ALA A 133 -3.43 24.62 -20.25
C ALA A 133 -2.60 23.55 -19.53
N TRP A 134 -3.15 22.36 -19.29
CA TRP A 134 -2.44 21.26 -18.62
C TRP A 134 -1.24 20.79 -19.43
N ARG A 135 -1.36 20.77 -20.76
CA ARG A 135 -0.23 20.51 -21.66
C ARG A 135 0.89 21.50 -21.49
N GLN A 136 0.58 22.79 -21.41
CA GLN A 136 1.59 23.83 -21.23
C GLN A 136 2.29 23.67 -19.87
N ILE A 137 1.52 23.46 -18.80
CA ILE A 137 2.05 23.21 -17.46
C ILE A 137 2.99 22.00 -17.45
N ALA A 138 2.57 20.90 -18.07
CA ALA A 138 3.38 19.69 -18.15
C ALA A 138 4.67 19.91 -18.94
N ILE A 139 4.62 20.70 -20.02
CA ILE A 139 5.79 21.08 -20.83
C ILE A 139 6.77 21.96 -20.05
N ASP A 140 6.26 22.92 -19.28
CA ASP A 140 7.08 23.89 -18.53
C ASP A 140 7.70 23.27 -17.26
N THR A 141 7.07 22.21 -16.74
CA THR A 141 7.51 21.51 -15.53
C THR A 141 8.40 20.31 -15.88
N SER A 142 9.70 20.54 -16.02
CA SER A 142 10.67 19.50 -16.43
C SER A 142 10.76 18.29 -15.49
N SER A 143 10.54 18.47 -14.18
CA SER A 143 10.62 17.39 -13.18
C SER A 143 9.64 16.24 -13.45
N LEU A 144 8.50 16.52 -14.11
CA LEU A 144 7.49 15.51 -14.44
C LEU A 144 8.01 14.40 -15.37
N TRP A 145 9.03 14.71 -16.17
CA TRP A 145 9.55 13.83 -17.22
C TRP A 145 10.78 13.03 -16.79
N CYS A 146 11.10 13.03 -15.49
CA CYS A 146 12.37 12.52 -14.97
C CYS A 146 12.31 11.09 -14.43
N ASN A 147 11.12 10.52 -14.24
CA ASN A 147 10.92 9.17 -13.70
C ASN A 147 10.64 8.15 -14.82
N LEU A 148 11.66 7.39 -15.20
CA LEU A 148 11.69 6.59 -16.44
C LEU A 148 11.89 5.11 -16.12
N ARG A 149 11.03 4.24 -16.65
CA ARG A 149 11.05 2.79 -16.36
C ARG A 149 11.01 1.94 -17.63
N LEU A 150 12.10 1.24 -17.95
CA LEU A 150 12.25 0.43 -19.16
C LEU A 150 11.87 -1.04 -18.92
N ALA A 151 10.61 -1.44 -19.15
CA ALA A 151 10.19 -2.83 -18.94
C ALA A 151 10.94 -3.83 -19.82
N HIS A 152 11.12 -5.06 -19.34
CA HIS A 152 11.72 -6.16 -20.10
C HIS A 152 11.17 -6.29 -21.53
N SER A 153 9.85 -6.15 -21.68
CA SER A 153 9.16 -6.18 -22.98
C SER A 153 9.62 -5.10 -23.99
N ALA A 154 10.28 -4.03 -23.53
CA ALA A 154 10.82 -2.97 -24.39
C ALA A 154 11.85 -3.50 -25.39
N ARG A 155 12.56 -4.58 -25.04
CA ARG A 155 13.58 -5.21 -25.88
C ARG A 155 13.11 -5.64 -27.25
N TYR A 156 11.84 -5.98 -27.37
CA TYR A 156 11.26 -6.45 -28.62
C TYR A 156 10.66 -5.34 -29.49
N PHE A 157 10.58 -4.11 -28.98
CA PHE A 157 9.87 -3.01 -29.66
C PHE A 157 10.64 -1.68 -29.58
N VAL A 158 11.98 -1.71 -29.67
CA VAL A 158 12.84 -0.52 -29.59
C VAL A 158 12.35 0.66 -30.45
N PRO A 159 12.00 0.50 -31.76
CA PRO A 159 11.59 1.63 -32.60
C PRO A 159 10.30 2.31 -32.11
N ARG A 160 9.48 1.59 -31.34
CA ARG A 160 8.23 2.11 -30.79
C ARG A 160 8.47 2.98 -29.54
N PHE A 161 9.50 2.67 -28.76
CA PHE A 161 9.75 3.32 -27.47
C PHE A 161 10.86 4.38 -27.51
N GLU A 162 11.76 4.33 -28.51
CA GLU A 162 12.81 5.33 -28.66
C GLU A 162 12.27 6.76 -28.79
N PRO A 163 11.29 7.07 -29.67
CA PRO A 163 10.84 8.46 -29.80
C PRO A 163 10.17 9.01 -28.52
N PRO A 164 9.27 8.27 -27.84
CA PRO A 164 8.76 8.69 -26.54
C PRO A 164 9.85 8.87 -25.46
N LEU A 165 10.87 8.00 -25.44
CA LEU A 165 11.98 8.13 -24.50
C LEU A 165 12.78 9.41 -24.75
N ARG A 166 13.15 9.67 -26.01
CA ARG A 166 13.83 10.91 -26.41
C ARG A 166 13.00 12.15 -26.07
N LEU A 167 11.69 12.09 -26.24
CA LEU A 167 10.80 13.18 -25.82
C LEU A 167 10.90 13.43 -24.32
N CYS A 168 10.86 12.39 -23.48
CA CYS A 168 11.00 12.55 -22.03
C CYS A 168 12.37 13.12 -21.66
N LEU A 169 13.44 12.60 -22.26
CA LEU A 169 14.81 13.11 -22.06
C LEU A 169 14.92 14.59 -22.46
N ALA A 170 14.34 15.00 -23.59
CA ALA A 170 14.33 16.39 -24.02
C ALA A 170 13.53 17.30 -23.07
N ARG A 171 12.38 16.83 -22.55
CA ARG A 171 11.52 17.61 -21.65
C ARG A 171 12.07 17.71 -20.23
N SER A 172 12.82 16.71 -19.77
CA SER A 172 13.51 16.72 -18.47
C SER A 172 14.66 17.73 -18.40
N LYS A 173 15.15 18.24 -19.54
CA LYS A 173 16.24 19.24 -19.63
C LYS A 173 17.51 18.80 -18.90
N LEU A 174 17.88 19.47 -17.81
CA LEU A 174 19.04 19.13 -16.96
C LEU A 174 18.62 18.59 -15.59
N HIS A 175 17.32 18.37 -15.39
CA HIS A 175 16.81 17.90 -14.10
C HIS A 175 17.33 16.49 -13.79
N PRO A 176 17.61 16.15 -12.51
CA PRO A 176 18.04 14.82 -12.14
C PRO A 176 17.00 13.75 -12.48
N LEU A 177 17.47 12.58 -12.92
CA LEU A 177 16.66 11.46 -13.42
C LEU A 177 16.56 10.32 -12.39
N SER A 178 15.38 9.71 -12.32
CA SER A 178 15.15 8.41 -11.68
C SER A 178 14.96 7.36 -12.77
N VAL A 179 15.88 6.39 -12.83
CA VAL A 179 15.94 5.41 -13.92
C VAL A 179 15.73 4.02 -13.36
N HIS A 180 14.75 3.30 -13.92
CA HIS A 180 14.42 1.92 -13.57
C HIS A 180 14.67 1.00 -14.78
N LEU A 181 15.71 0.18 -14.71
CA LEU A 181 16.13 -0.79 -15.72
C LEU A 181 15.63 -2.19 -15.30
N PHE A 182 15.29 -3.07 -16.25
CA PHE A 182 14.75 -4.42 -15.97
C PHE A 182 15.70 -5.52 -16.47
N PRO A 183 15.49 -6.79 -16.06
CA PRO A 183 16.38 -7.89 -16.42
C PRO A 183 16.43 -8.12 -17.93
N GLY A 184 17.56 -8.58 -18.46
CA GLY A 184 17.73 -8.93 -19.88
C GLY A 184 17.79 -7.72 -20.83
N ALA A 185 18.04 -6.52 -20.29
CA ALA A 185 18.41 -5.35 -21.07
C ALA A 185 19.90 -5.44 -21.42
N HIS A 186 20.24 -6.37 -22.34
CA HIS A 186 21.62 -6.56 -22.81
C HIS A 186 22.22 -5.23 -23.34
N GLU A 187 23.54 -5.12 -23.30
CA GLU A 187 24.35 -3.95 -23.69
C GLU A 187 23.91 -3.25 -24.98
N ASP A 188 23.60 -4.04 -26.01
CA ASP A 188 23.24 -3.53 -27.33
C ASP A 188 21.83 -2.93 -27.38
N HIS A 189 21.10 -2.92 -26.27
CA HIS A 189 19.75 -2.39 -26.24
C HIS A 189 19.78 -0.85 -26.40
N PRO A 190 19.31 -0.30 -27.54
CA PRO A 190 19.52 1.12 -27.84
C PRO A 190 18.89 2.07 -26.82
N LEU A 191 17.82 1.65 -26.13
CA LEU A 191 17.20 2.48 -25.08
C LEU A 191 18.04 2.54 -23.80
N VAL A 192 18.80 1.49 -23.47
CA VAL A 192 19.71 1.49 -22.31
C VAL A 192 20.87 2.41 -22.60
N GLN A 193 21.45 2.31 -23.79
CA GLN A 193 22.52 3.21 -24.24
C GLN A 193 22.08 4.69 -24.17
N LEU A 194 20.87 5.01 -24.64
CA LEU A 194 20.31 6.37 -24.56
C LEU A 194 20.17 6.89 -23.12
N LEU A 195 19.82 6.01 -22.18
CA LEU A 195 19.76 6.39 -20.77
C LEU A 195 21.16 6.51 -20.17
N ALA A 196 22.08 5.60 -20.50
CA ALA A 196 23.46 5.61 -20.04
C ALA A 196 24.23 6.86 -20.49
N GLU A 197 23.90 7.43 -21.65
CA GLU A 197 24.40 8.74 -22.09
C GLU A 197 24.01 9.88 -21.13
N GLN A 198 22.92 9.71 -20.37
CA GLN A 198 22.44 10.67 -19.39
C GLN A 198 22.90 10.35 -17.96
N SER A 199 23.86 9.44 -17.77
CA SER A 199 24.31 8.96 -16.44
C SER A 199 24.75 10.07 -15.50
N SER A 200 25.29 11.17 -16.06
CA SER A 200 25.73 12.33 -15.28
C SER A 200 24.59 13.01 -14.50
N ARG A 201 23.35 12.79 -14.92
CA ARG A 201 22.13 13.35 -14.33
C ARG A 201 21.35 12.35 -13.48
N TRP A 202 21.81 11.11 -13.37
CA TRP A 202 21.10 10.10 -12.60
C TRP A 202 21.18 10.41 -11.10
N ARG A 203 20.02 10.45 -10.45
CA ARG A 203 19.87 10.62 -9.00
C ARG A 203 19.48 9.31 -8.32
N THR A 204 18.58 8.57 -8.95
CA THR A 204 18.12 7.26 -8.48
C THR A 204 18.28 6.26 -9.60
N VAL A 205 18.91 5.13 -9.32
CA VAL A 205 18.98 3.98 -10.22
C VAL A 205 18.34 2.80 -9.52
N GLU A 206 17.38 2.19 -10.18
CA GLU A 206 16.87 0.88 -9.82
C GLU A 206 17.13 -0.06 -11.00
N THR A 207 17.77 -1.18 -10.74
CA THR A 207 18.04 -2.20 -11.76
C THR A 207 17.72 -3.56 -11.20
N PHE A 208 17.38 -4.47 -12.09
CA PHE A 208 17.23 -5.88 -11.76
C PHE A 208 18.30 -6.63 -12.53
N ASP A 209 18.99 -7.53 -11.84
CA ASP A 209 19.99 -8.43 -12.41
C ASP A 209 21.17 -7.72 -13.10
N LEU A 210 22.31 -7.71 -12.41
CA LEU A 210 23.58 -7.21 -12.94
C LEU A 210 24.50 -8.35 -13.42
N SER A 211 24.09 -9.62 -13.39
CA SER A 211 25.00 -10.72 -13.73
C SER A 211 25.05 -10.99 -15.24
N GLU A 212 23.94 -10.77 -15.97
CA GLU A 212 23.86 -10.99 -17.43
C GLU A 212 24.22 -9.78 -18.31
N MET A 213 24.44 -8.61 -17.71
CA MET A 213 24.93 -7.47 -18.47
C MET A 213 26.45 -7.64 -18.66
N ASP A 214 26.94 -7.75 -19.89
CA ASP A 214 28.28 -7.23 -20.16
C ASP A 214 28.20 -5.70 -19.85
N PHE A 215 29.26 -5.06 -19.37
CA PHE A 215 29.18 -3.70 -18.79
C PHE A 215 29.97 -2.64 -19.54
N SER A 216 30.35 -2.91 -20.79
CA SER A 216 31.10 -1.97 -21.61
C SER A 216 30.39 -0.61 -21.75
N THR A 217 29.06 -0.59 -21.78
CA THR A 217 28.22 0.61 -21.91
C THR A 217 28.36 1.59 -20.74
N PHE A 218 28.57 1.07 -19.53
CA PHE A 218 28.73 1.86 -18.31
C PHE A 218 30.20 2.09 -17.92
N ASN A 219 31.13 1.36 -18.54
CA ASN A 219 32.55 1.59 -18.35
C ASN A 219 32.89 3.06 -18.66
N GLN A 220 33.66 3.68 -17.78
CA GLN A 220 34.08 5.09 -17.85
C GLN A 220 32.95 6.13 -17.69
N LYS A 221 31.71 5.72 -17.41
CA LYS A 221 30.64 6.67 -17.04
C LYS A 221 30.86 7.18 -15.62
N THR A 222 30.35 8.38 -15.38
CA THR A 222 30.34 9.01 -14.06
C THR A 222 28.91 9.26 -13.60
N PHE A 223 28.73 9.28 -12.28
CA PHE A 223 27.43 9.37 -11.60
C PHE A 223 27.48 10.46 -10.51
N PRO A 224 27.80 11.73 -10.86
CA PRO A 224 28.05 12.80 -9.90
C PRO A 224 26.83 13.21 -9.06
N LEU A 225 25.61 12.89 -9.51
CA LEU A 225 24.36 13.20 -8.81
C LEU A 225 23.68 11.98 -8.18
N LEU A 226 24.25 10.78 -8.31
CA LEU A 226 23.62 9.54 -7.86
C LEU A 226 23.59 9.51 -6.32
N GLU A 227 22.39 9.44 -5.76
CA GLU A 227 22.10 9.43 -4.32
C GLU A 227 21.62 8.05 -3.85
N ILE A 228 20.84 7.37 -4.71
CA ILE A 228 20.14 6.11 -4.37
C ILE A 228 20.42 5.06 -5.45
N LEU A 229 20.97 3.91 -5.05
CA LEU A 229 21.17 2.74 -5.88
C LEU A 229 20.36 1.56 -5.34
N ARG A 230 19.51 0.96 -6.17
CA ARG A 230 18.72 -0.23 -5.85
C ARG A 230 18.98 -1.32 -6.87
N ILE A 231 19.43 -2.48 -6.40
CA ILE A 231 19.74 -3.64 -7.23
C ILE A 231 18.91 -4.81 -6.71
N ASN A 232 17.86 -5.15 -7.42
CA ASN A 232 17.00 -6.28 -7.10
C ASN A 232 17.46 -7.48 -7.94
N ASP A 233 18.50 -8.18 -7.51
CA ASP A 233 19.07 -9.32 -8.24
C ASP A 233 18.26 -10.62 -8.01
N CYS A 234 18.09 -11.44 -9.05
CA CYS A 234 17.30 -12.67 -9.00
C CYS A 234 18.12 -13.96 -9.16
N PHE A 235 19.45 -13.86 -9.31
CA PHE A 235 20.34 -15.00 -9.54
C PHE A 235 21.37 -15.19 -8.42
N ASP A 236 22.01 -16.36 -8.40
CA ASP A 236 23.02 -16.76 -7.41
C ASP A 236 24.34 -15.95 -7.48
N ASP A 237 24.50 -15.09 -8.49
CA ASP A 237 25.71 -14.29 -8.70
C ASP A 237 25.71 -12.99 -7.87
N TYR A 238 26.90 -12.51 -7.50
CA TYR A 238 27.07 -11.29 -6.70
C TYR A 238 26.93 -10.01 -7.54
N PRO A 239 26.28 -8.95 -7.03
CA PRO A 239 26.11 -7.73 -7.79
C PRO A 239 27.44 -6.99 -8.00
N HIS A 240 27.68 -6.52 -9.22
CA HIS A 240 28.88 -5.77 -9.57
C HIS A 240 28.80 -4.28 -9.16
N LEU A 241 28.89 -3.99 -7.85
CA LEU A 241 28.78 -2.62 -7.33
C LEU A 241 29.85 -1.63 -7.85
N ASN A 242 31.00 -2.15 -8.30
CA ASN A 242 32.15 -1.35 -8.74
C ASN A 242 31.86 -0.40 -9.92
N PHE A 243 30.81 -0.62 -10.70
CA PHE A 243 30.40 0.31 -11.75
C PHE A 243 30.04 1.69 -11.21
N PHE A 244 29.48 1.73 -10.00
CA PHE A 244 29.07 2.95 -9.35
C PHE A 244 30.19 3.57 -8.49
N ASN A 245 31.45 3.18 -8.71
CA ASN A 245 32.60 3.78 -8.02
C ASN A 245 32.71 5.30 -8.24
N SER A 246 32.30 5.80 -9.41
CA SER A 246 32.28 7.23 -9.70
C SER A 246 30.99 7.92 -9.24
N ALA A 247 30.52 7.62 -8.02
CA ALA A 247 29.28 8.15 -7.44
C ALA A 247 29.53 8.85 -6.08
N PRO A 248 30.03 10.09 -6.05
CA PRO A 248 30.44 10.78 -4.82
C PRO A 248 29.28 11.22 -3.90
N ARG A 249 28.03 11.07 -4.33
CA ARG A 249 26.83 11.43 -3.55
C ARG A 249 26.01 10.21 -3.11
N LEU A 250 26.44 9.01 -3.48
CA LEU A 250 25.69 7.79 -3.20
C LEU A 250 25.70 7.52 -1.70
N HIS A 251 24.53 7.58 -1.07
CA HIS A 251 24.40 7.38 0.38
C HIS A 251 23.34 6.33 0.74
N SER A 252 22.52 5.89 -0.22
CA SER A 252 21.53 4.84 -0.03
C SER A 252 21.76 3.68 -1.01
N LEU A 253 21.96 2.49 -0.45
CA LEU A 253 22.20 1.26 -1.20
C LEU A 253 21.15 0.21 -0.80
N LYS A 254 20.43 -0.31 -1.79
CA LYS A 254 19.60 -1.50 -1.66
C LYS A 254 20.14 -2.60 -2.57
N VAL A 255 20.39 -3.78 -2.03
CA VAL A 255 20.82 -4.97 -2.78
C VAL A 255 20.08 -6.19 -2.26
N ASN A 256 19.82 -7.20 -3.10
CA ASN A 256 19.29 -8.46 -2.58
C ASN A 256 20.40 -9.24 -1.85
N ARG A 257 21.57 -9.40 -2.45
CA ARG A 257 22.73 -10.04 -1.81
C ARG A 257 23.91 -9.07 -1.83
N LEU A 258 24.61 -8.90 -0.71
CA LEU A 258 25.87 -8.17 -0.70
C LEU A 258 26.97 -8.98 -1.41
N PRO A 259 27.86 -8.34 -2.19
CA PRO A 259 29.03 -9.02 -2.75
C PRO A 259 29.97 -9.54 -1.66
N GLU A 260 30.85 -10.48 -2.03
CA GLU A 260 31.95 -10.91 -1.18
C GLU A 260 32.76 -9.71 -0.65
N VAL A 261 33.33 -9.87 0.55
CA VAL A 261 34.04 -8.80 1.27
C VAL A 261 35.17 -8.19 0.41
N GLU A 262 35.87 -8.99 -0.40
CA GLU A 262 36.91 -8.53 -1.33
C GLU A 262 36.36 -7.63 -2.44
N ALA A 263 35.13 -7.90 -2.90
CA ALA A 263 34.45 -7.09 -3.89
C ALA A 263 33.89 -5.80 -3.26
N LEU A 264 33.32 -5.88 -2.06
CA LEU A 264 32.89 -4.73 -1.27
C LEU A 264 34.06 -3.80 -0.92
N ALA A 265 35.25 -4.35 -0.67
CA ALA A 265 36.44 -3.54 -0.40
C ALA A 265 36.87 -2.67 -1.59
N LYS A 266 36.52 -3.09 -2.82
CA LYS A 266 36.76 -2.34 -4.06
C LYS A 266 35.65 -1.31 -4.34
N PHE A 267 34.51 -1.42 -3.66
CA PHE A 267 33.44 -0.44 -3.74
C PHE A 267 33.84 0.83 -2.99
N THR A 268 34.20 1.85 -3.74
CA THR A 268 34.71 3.14 -3.22
C THR A 268 33.66 3.96 -2.46
N PRO A 269 32.36 3.98 -2.82
CA PRO A 269 31.34 4.72 -2.08
C PRO A 269 30.96 4.11 -0.73
N ARG A 270 31.51 2.96 -0.32
CA ARG A 270 31.10 2.27 0.93
C ARG A 270 31.11 3.18 2.17
N ASN A 271 32.09 4.09 2.27
CA ASN A 271 32.26 4.95 3.43
C ASN A 271 31.23 6.09 3.51
N GLN A 272 30.52 6.40 2.43
CA GLN A 272 29.49 7.46 2.39
C GLN A 272 28.07 6.87 2.45
N ILE A 273 27.92 5.54 2.45
CA ILE A 273 26.62 4.88 2.63
C ILE A 273 26.13 5.11 4.06
N THR A 274 24.95 5.72 4.18
CA THR A 274 24.25 5.96 5.45
C THR A 274 22.99 5.11 5.58
N HIS A 275 22.44 4.62 4.47
CA HIS A 275 21.26 3.75 4.43
C HIS A 275 21.56 2.48 3.64
N LEU A 276 21.45 1.32 4.29
CA LEU A 276 21.64 0.01 3.67
C LEU A 276 20.37 -0.84 3.80
N GLU A 277 19.93 -1.42 2.69
CA GLU A 277 18.91 -2.48 2.66
C GLU A 277 19.50 -3.69 1.94
N ALA A 278 19.64 -4.82 2.65
CA ALA A 278 20.27 -6.04 2.13
C ALA A 278 19.55 -7.30 2.62
N ALA A 279 19.48 -8.35 1.81
CA ALA A 279 19.09 -9.67 2.33
C ALA A 279 20.30 -10.39 2.92
N CYS A 280 20.10 -11.02 4.07
CA CYS A 280 21.15 -11.75 4.79
C CYS A 280 21.19 -13.21 4.35
N CYS A 281 21.65 -13.47 3.13
CA CYS A 281 21.72 -14.82 2.60
C CYS A 281 22.79 -15.71 3.29
N ASN A 282 23.75 -15.11 4.02
CA ASN A 282 24.82 -15.86 4.70
C ASN A 282 25.22 -15.23 6.05
N GLY A 283 24.85 -15.89 7.16
CA GLY A 283 25.21 -15.46 8.51
C GLY A 283 26.71 -15.50 8.83
N GLU A 284 27.55 -16.21 8.06
CA GLU A 284 29.01 -16.29 8.29
C GLU A 284 29.72 -14.96 8.04
N VAL A 285 29.23 -14.17 7.08
CA VAL A 285 29.91 -12.96 6.60
C VAL A 285 29.18 -11.67 6.97
N VAL A 286 27.96 -11.74 7.50
CA VAL A 286 27.13 -10.56 7.84
C VAL A 286 27.88 -9.53 8.71
N PHE A 287 28.67 -10.00 9.67
CA PHE A 287 29.45 -9.11 10.54
C PHE A 287 30.59 -8.42 9.78
N GLN A 288 31.25 -9.13 8.86
CA GLN A 288 32.31 -8.54 8.03
C GLN A 288 31.73 -7.54 7.04
N GLU A 289 30.54 -7.81 6.49
CA GLU A 289 29.81 -6.88 5.62
C GLU A 289 29.47 -5.57 6.34
N LEU A 290 29.01 -5.64 7.58
CA LEU A 290 28.68 -4.45 8.39
C LEU A 290 29.89 -3.56 8.66
N GLU A 291 31.08 -4.14 8.83
CA GLU A 291 32.33 -3.38 8.99
C GLU A 291 32.68 -2.55 7.75
N MET A 292 32.20 -2.95 6.57
CA MET A 292 32.46 -2.23 5.32
C MET A 292 31.73 -0.89 5.22
N PHE A 293 30.73 -0.65 6.06
CA PHE A 293 29.89 0.55 6.04
C PHE A 293 29.95 1.31 7.38
N PRO A 294 31.06 2.04 7.66
CA PRO A 294 31.31 2.63 8.98
C PRO A 294 30.36 3.78 9.37
N ASN A 295 29.68 4.40 8.41
CA ASN A 295 28.84 5.59 8.61
C ASN A 295 27.34 5.30 8.51
N LEU A 296 26.93 4.04 8.71
CA LEU A 296 25.52 3.66 8.67
C LEU A 296 24.70 4.37 9.75
N GLN A 297 23.57 4.91 9.31
CA GLN A 297 22.54 5.56 10.12
C GLN A 297 21.25 4.76 10.13
N SER A 298 20.95 4.06 9.03
CA SER A 298 19.78 3.21 8.89
C SER A 298 20.15 1.90 8.19
N MET A 299 19.57 0.82 8.68
CA MET A 299 19.84 -0.53 8.20
C MET A 299 18.54 -1.34 8.15
N VAL A 300 18.31 -2.00 7.02
CA VAL A 300 17.23 -2.96 6.82
C VAL A 300 17.87 -4.27 6.39
N TYR A 301 17.76 -5.31 7.20
CA TYR A 301 18.19 -6.65 6.82
C TYR A 301 16.97 -7.54 6.59
N THR A 302 16.90 -8.14 5.41
CA THR A 302 15.84 -9.07 5.02
C THR A 302 16.32 -10.49 4.98
N GLU A 303 15.39 -11.44 4.88
CA GLU A 303 15.67 -12.87 4.74
C GLU A 303 16.58 -13.43 5.84
N LEU A 304 16.36 -13.02 7.10
CA LEU A 304 17.11 -13.54 8.24
C LEU A 304 16.70 -15.00 8.53
N ASP A 305 17.30 -15.94 7.80
CA ASP A 305 17.10 -17.38 7.96
C ASP A 305 17.95 -17.95 9.13
N HIS A 306 17.65 -19.18 9.53
CA HIS A 306 18.42 -20.03 10.45
C HIS A 306 19.71 -20.55 9.79
N THR A 307 20.55 -19.64 9.29
CA THR A 307 21.84 -19.99 8.69
C THR A 307 22.88 -20.38 9.75
N LEU A 308 23.94 -21.08 9.31
CA LEU A 308 25.10 -21.38 10.16
C LEU A 308 25.70 -20.09 10.70
N ILE A 309 25.71 -19.97 12.04
CA ILE A 309 26.35 -18.86 12.73
C ILE A 309 27.85 -19.16 12.79
N PRO A 310 28.73 -18.23 12.39
CA PRO A 310 30.17 -18.44 12.43
C PRO A 310 30.64 -18.69 13.89
N ALA A 311 31.60 -19.60 14.06
CA ALA A 311 32.05 -20.08 15.37
C ALA A 311 32.76 -19.00 16.23
N GLU A 312 33.30 -17.96 15.60
CA GLU A 312 34.01 -16.85 16.26
C GLU A 312 33.58 -15.51 15.63
N VAL A 313 32.77 -14.74 16.36
CA VAL A 313 32.40 -13.37 15.97
C VAL A 313 32.90 -12.40 17.02
N SER A 314 33.54 -11.32 16.58
CA SER A 314 33.94 -10.23 17.47
C SER A 314 32.76 -9.27 17.67
N PRO A 315 32.51 -8.79 18.90
CA PRO A 315 31.48 -7.78 19.14
C PRO A 315 31.75 -6.50 18.35
N GLN A 316 30.73 -5.95 17.69
CA GLN A 316 30.82 -4.75 16.88
C GLN A 316 29.92 -3.64 17.42
N THR A 317 30.39 -2.40 17.31
CA THR A 317 29.62 -1.21 17.71
C THR A 317 29.37 -0.32 16.51
N LEU A 318 28.10 -0.14 16.15
CA LEU A 318 27.66 0.72 15.06
C LEU A 318 27.15 2.04 15.66
N ALA A 319 28.09 2.95 15.94
CA ALA A 319 27.86 4.12 16.79
C ALA A 319 26.84 5.14 16.25
N HIS A 320 26.68 5.23 14.93
CA HIS A 320 25.81 6.21 14.26
C HIS A 320 24.44 5.66 13.86
N LEU A 321 24.20 4.37 14.07
CA LEU A 321 22.99 3.68 13.65
C LEU A 321 21.81 4.06 14.54
N ASN A 322 20.81 4.72 13.96
CA ASN A 322 19.62 5.21 14.66
C ASN A 322 18.35 4.42 14.30
N THR A 323 18.31 3.81 13.12
CA THR A 323 17.14 3.08 12.63
C THR A 323 17.53 1.69 12.17
N VAL A 324 16.93 0.67 12.74
CA VAL A 324 17.17 -0.73 12.40
C VAL A 324 15.86 -1.43 12.10
N GLU A 325 15.81 -2.15 10.98
CA GLU A 325 14.73 -3.05 10.63
C GLU A 325 15.28 -4.45 10.36
N PHE A 326 14.76 -5.43 11.10
CA PHE A 326 15.01 -6.85 10.89
C PHE A 326 13.76 -7.49 10.29
N GLN A 327 13.87 -8.00 9.07
CA GLN A 327 12.83 -8.77 8.40
C GLN A 327 13.20 -10.26 8.46
N LEU A 328 12.48 -10.99 9.28
CA LEU A 328 12.58 -12.42 9.49
C LEU A 328 11.87 -13.13 8.34
N SER A 329 12.42 -14.25 7.87
CA SER A 329 11.71 -15.17 6.98
C SER A 329 12.23 -16.58 7.23
N ASP A 330 11.34 -17.57 7.28
CA ASP A 330 11.75 -18.98 7.21
C ASP A 330 11.61 -19.45 5.75
N ASN A 331 12.73 -19.47 5.03
CA ASN A 331 12.77 -19.97 3.65
C ASN A 331 13.25 -21.42 3.58
N SER A 332 13.56 -22.01 4.74
CA SER A 332 14.08 -23.37 4.82
C SER A 332 12.88 -24.33 4.92
N GLY A 333 12.55 -25.00 3.81
CA GLY A 333 11.72 -26.22 3.85
C GLY A 333 12.38 -27.38 4.63
N TYR A 334 13.40 -27.09 5.43
CA TYR A 334 14.23 -27.99 6.19
C TYR A 334 14.01 -27.76 7.68
N GLN A 335 13.99 -28.85 8.42
CA GLN A 335 13.77 -28.90 9.86
C GLN A 335 14.94 -28.22 10.61
N CYS A 336 14.97 -26.89 10.67
CA CYS A 336 16.00 -26.17 11.41
C CYS A 336 15.75 -26.26 12.92
N SER A 337 16.79 -26.58 13.67
CA SER A 337 16.77 -26.61 15.13
C SER A 337 16.61 -25.19 15.69
N HIS A 338 15.81 -25.04 16.74
CA HIS A 338 15.49 -23.72 17.34
C HIS A 338 16.70 -23.04 18.01
N GLU A 339 17.88 -23.66 17.97
CA GLU A 339 19.09 -23.25 18.69
C GLU A 339 19.93 -22.21 17.94
N HIS A 340 19.79 -22.09 16.61
CA HIS A 340 20.61 -21.20 15.77
C HIS A 340 19.75 -20.13 15.07
N SER A 341 19.35 -19.11 15.82
CA SER A 341 18.70 -17.92 15.25
C SER A 341 19.74 -16.85 14.90
N LEU A 342 19.80 -16.45 13.63
CA LEU A 342 20.65 -15.33 13.20
C LEU A 342 20.27 -14.03 13.92
N LEU A 343 18.98 -13.80 14.20
CA LEU A 343 18.51 -12.68 15.02
C LEU A 343 19.18 -12.67 16.40
N LYS A 344 19.26 -13.84 17.05
CA LYS A 344 19.95 -13.99 18.33
C LYS A 344 21.43 -13.65 18.20
N ALA A 345 22.13 -14.18 17.19
CA ALA A 345 23.55 -13.88 16.97
C ALA A 345 23.82 -12.39 16.73
N LEU A 346 23.00 -11.73 15.91
CA LEU A 346 23.09 -10.28 15.68
C LEU A 346 22.89 -9.50 16.98
N MET A 347 21.87 -9.87 17.79
CA MET A 347 21.64 -9.25 19.09
C MET A 347 22.72 -9.55 20.13
N GLU A 348 23.46 -10.66 20.05
CA GLU A 348 24.58 -10.95 20.96
C GLU A 348 25.81 -10.11 20.64
N GLN A 349 26.08 -9.90 19.36
CA GLN A 349 27.36 -9.35 18.90
C GLN A 349 27.29 -7.86 18.56
N LEU A 350 26.13 -7.32 18.22
CA LEU A 350 26.01 -5.93 17.77
C LEU A 350 25.59 -4.97 18.89
N THR A 351 26.16 -3.77 18.91
CA THR A 351 25.84 -2.72 19.88
C THR A 351 25.47 -1.43 19.17
N PHE A 352 24.28 -0.88 19.43
CA PHE A 352 23.73 0.30 18.73
C PHE A 352 23.45 1.46 19.69
N PRO A 353 24.47 2.23 20.10
CA PRO A 353 24.31 3.25 21.14
C PRO A 353 23.40 4.42 20.77
N SER A 354 23.24 4.70 19.47
CA SER A 354 22.39 5.79 18.96
C SER A 354 21.01 5.33 18.50
N LEU A 355 20.62 4.07 18.75
CA LEU A 355 19.36 3.50 18.26
C LEU A 355 18.13 4.24 18.81
N THR A 356 17.31 4.78 17.92
CA THR A 356 16.03 5.41 18.25
C THR A 356 14.83 4.63 17.71
N ASN A 357 15.00 3.91 16.61
CA ASN A 357 13.91 3.20 15.93
C ASN A 357 14.30 1.74 15.70
N LEU A 358 13.49 0.81 16.20
CA LEU A 358 13.66 -0.63 16.01
C LEU A 358 12.39 -1.21 15.43
N THR A 359 12.51 -1.81 14.25
CA THR A 359 11.45 -2.58 13.61
C THR A 359 11.88 -4.04 13.55
N ILE A 360 11.01 -4.94 13.99
CA ILE A 360 11.17 -6.38 13.78
C ILE A 360 9.89 -6.87 13.13
N LYS A 361 10.05 -7.47 11.94
CA LYS A 361 8.95 -7.90 11.10
C LYS A 361 9.15 -9.33 10.66
N ASP A 362 8.10 -10.14 10.71
CA ASP A 362 8.06 -11.42 9.99
C ASP A 362 7.51 -11.19 8.58
N VAL A 363 8.20 -11.73 7.58
CA VAL A 363 7.80 -11.72 6.18
C VAL A 363 7.42 -13.15 5.81
N HIS A 364 6.13 -13.44 5.90
CA HIS A 364 5.59 -14.73 5.50
C HIS A 364 5.36 -14.78 3.98
N CYS A 365 5.62 -15.94 3.38
CA CYS A 365 5.26 -16.25 2.00
C CYS A 365 4.01 -17.13 2.00
N LYS A 366 2.93 -16.69 1.32
CA LYS A 366 1.78 -17.56 1.00
C LYS A 366 2.19 -18.45 -0.18
N GLY A 367 2.61 -19.68 0.07
CA GLY A 367 2.72 -20.71 -0.97
C GLY A 367 1.34 -21.25 -1.35
N ASP A 368 1.27 -21.98 -2.47
CA ASP A 368 0.00 -22.58 -2.95
C ASP A 368 -0.59 -23.60 -1.93
N ASP A 369 0.23 -24.19 -1.04
CA ASP A 369 -0.21 -25.20 -0.06
C ASP A 369 0.27 -25.00 1.40
N GLU A 370 1.23 -24.10 1.66
CA GLU A 370 1.87 -23.89 2.98
C GLU A 370 2.10 -22.40 3.30
N SER A 371 2.07 -22.07 4.59
CA SER A 371 2.45 -20.75 5.11
C SER A 371 3.71 -20.90 5.95
N TYR A 372 4.77 -20.17 5.58
CA TYR A 372 6.02 -20.13 6.33
C TYR A 372 6.03 -18.91 7.26
N PHE A 373 6.38 -19.13 8.53
CA PHE A 373 6.53 -18.10 9.56
C PHE A 373 7.84 -18.31 10.28
N PHE A 374 8.38 -17.26 10.87
CA PHE A 374 9.45 -17.41 11.83
C PHE A 374 8.95 -18.22 13.04
N MET A 375 9.36 -19.48 13.11
CA MET A 375 9.02 -20.40 14.21
C MET A 375 10.04 -20.36 15.37
N GLY A 376 11.06 -19.52 15.28
CA GLY A 376 12.09 -19.41 16.30
C GLY A 376 11.57 -18.88 17.64
N VAL A 377 12.20 -19.31 18.74
CA VAL A 377 11.89 -18.79 20.08
C VAL A 377 12.49 -17.39 20.22
N TRP A 378 11.69 -16.44 20.70
CA TRP A 378 12.18 -15.09 21.00
C TRP A 378 13.33 -15.15 22.03
N PRO A 379 14.52 -14.60 21.71
CA PRO A 379 15.68 -14.72 22.57
C PRO A 379 15.62 -13.70 23.71
N ARG A 380 14.74 -13.92 24.70
CA ARG A 380 14.42 -12.98 25.79
C ARG A 380 15.65 -12.38 26.47
N GLN A 381 16.55 -13.23 27.01
CA GLN A 381 17.74 -12.77 27.72
C GLN A 381 18.67 -11.97 26.81
N THR A 382 18.94 -12.50 25.61
CA THR A 382 19.76 -11.83 24.60
C THR A 382 19.21 -10.46 24.21
N SER A 383 17.88 -10.34 24.04
CA SER A 383 17.25 -9.06 23.70
C SER A 383 17.41 -8.02 24.81
N ALA A 384 17.33 -8.45 26.07
CA ALA A 384 17.55 -7.59 27.23
C ALA A 384 19.02 -7.16 27.33
N ASP A 385 19.95 -8.11 27.16
CA ASP A 385 21.39 -7.85 27.18
C ASP A 385 21.81 -6.93 26.03
N PHE A 386 21.21 -7.09 24.84
CA PHE A 386 21.41 -6.23 23.68
C PHE A 386 21.02 -4.77 23.97
N LEU A 387 19.82 -4.55 24.49
CA LEU A 387 19.35 -3.20 24.84
C LEU A 387 20.17 -2.60 25.98
N GLY A 388 20.49 -3.40 27.01
CA GLY A 388 21.34 -2.98 28.12
C GLY A 388 22.74 -2.60 27.68
N ARG A 389 23.36 -3.41 26.81
CA ARG A 389 24.69 -3.16 26.24
C ARG A 389 24.70 -1.95 25.31
N SER A 390 23.64 -1.79 24.51
CA SER A 390 23.49 -0.64 23.62
C SER A 390 23.26 0.67 24.39
N GLY A 391 22.58 0.63 25.54
CA GLY A 391 22.32 1.83 26.34
C GLY A 391 21.53 2.91 25.59
N CYS A 392 20.82 2.51 24.53
CA CYS A 392 20.14 3.41 23.61
C CYS A 392 18.82 3.92 24.20
N SER A 393 18.35 5.07 23.70
CA SER A 393 17.05 5.63 24.08
C SER A 393 16.05 5.40 22.96
N LEU A 394 15.50 4.20 22.90
CA LEU A 394 14.51 3.82 21.90
C LEU A 394 13.27 4.73 21.98
N GLN A 395 12.89 5.33 20.86
CA GLN A 395 11.75 6.23 20.69
C GLN A 395 10.59 5.52 19.98
N SER A 396 10.88 4.68 18.99
CA SER A 396 9.88 3.92 18.24
C SER A 396 10.21 2.42 18.20
N LEU A 397 9.21 1.59 18.51
CA LEU A 397 9.30 0.13 18.46
C LEU A 397 8.16 -0.41 17.61
N HIS A 398 8.50 -1.09 16.52
CA HIS A 398 7.54 -1.67 15.60
C HIS A 398 7.70 -3.18 15.55
N LEU A 399 6.65 -3.92 15.91
CA LEU A 399 6.60 -5.38 15.89
C LEU A 399 5.51 -5.81 14.91
N HIS A 400 5.92 -6.42 13.80
CA HIS A 400 5.01 -6.75 12.71
C HIS A 400 4.99 -8.24 12.45
N GLN A 401 3.83 -8.87 12.65
CA GLN A 401 3.53 -10.23 12.25
C GLN A 401 4.43 -11.28 12.92
N ILE A 402 5.03 -10.94 14.07
CA ILE A 402 5.89 -11.85 14.82
C ILE A 402 5.08 -12.66 15.85
N SER A 403 5.49 -13.90 16.11
CA SER A 403 5.00 -14.68 17.26
C SER A 403 5.80 -14.29 18.51
N LEU A 404 5.17 -13.66 19.49
CA LEU A 404 5.84 -13.19 20.71
C LEU A 404 4.92 -13.32 21.92
N ALA A 405 5.40 -13.95 22.99
CA ALA A 405 4.63 -14.07 24.23
C ALA A 405 4.52 -12.72 24.96
N ASP A 406 3.38 -12.50 25.64
CA ASP A 406 3.13 -11.29 26.43
C ASP A 406 4.25 -11.00 27.43
N GLU A 407 4.73 -12.03 28.14
CA GLU A 407 5.76 -11.88 29.18
C GLU A 407 7.08 -11.36 28.61
N ASP A 408 7.39 -11.72 27.37
CA ASP A 408 8.61 -11.33 26.70
C ASP A 408 8.49 -9.91 26.13
N LEU A 409 7.33 -9.57 25.56
CA LEU A 409 7.06 -8.19 25.14
C LEU A 409 7.03 -7.24 26.34
N ILE A 410 6.33 -7.59 27.42
CA ILE A 410 6.27 -6.75 28.62
C ILE A 410 7.70 -6.57 29.19
N ALA A 411 8.52 -7.63 29.22
CA ALA A 411 9.91 -7.53 29.62
C ALA A 411 10.72 -6.57 28.73
N LEU A 412 10.52 -6.63 27.41
CA LEU A 412 11.15 -5.72 26.45
C LEU A 412 10.72 -4.26 26.73
N LEU A 413 9.41 -4.01 26.84
CA LEU A 413 8.85 -2.68 27.08
C LEU A 413 9.28 -2.07 28.42
N MET A 414 9.54 -2.90 29.45
CA MET A 414 10.08 -2.43 30.73
C MET A 414 11.48 -1.83 30.61
N LEU A 415 12.29 -2.29 29.65
CA LEU A 415 13.63 -1.78 29.40
C LEU A 415 13.62 -0.46 28.61
N ASN A 416 12.55 -0.19 27.86
CA ASN A 416 12.45 0.95 26.94
C ASN A 416 11.55 2.07 27.48
N THR A 417 11.89 2.63 28.65
CA THR A 417 11.07 3.69 29.28
C THR A 417 11.00 5.01 28.49
N SER A 418 11.88 5.21 27.51
CA SER A 418 11.87 6.38 26.62
C SER A 418 10.92 6.28 25.43
N LEU A 419 10.24 5.14 25.25
CA LEU A 419 9.43 4.87 24.07
C LEU A 419 8.28 5.88 23.93
N VAL A 420 8.17 6.47 22.74
CA VAL A 420 7.15 7.47 22.36
C VAL A 420 6.12 6.85 21.42
N GLU A 421 6.53 5.92 20.56
CA GLU A 421 5.68 5.24 19.59
C GLU A 421 5.79 3.72 19.72
N LEU A 422 4.64 3.06 19.81
CA LEU A 422 4.52 1.61 19.79
C LEU A 422 3.60 1.20 18.64
N GLN A 423 4.12 0.40 17.72
CA GLN A 423 3.36 -0.20 16.64
C GLN A 423 3.40 -1.72 16.76
N ILE A 424 2.22 -2.34 16.84
CA ILE A 424 2.08 -3.80 16.85
C ILE A 424 1.10 -4.17 15.75
N LYS A 425 1.52 -5.03 14.83
CA LYS A 425 0.63 -5.58 13.81
C LYS A 425 0.61 -7.09 13.91
N GLU A 426 -0.56 -7.66 14.12
CA GLU A 426 -0.78 -9.10 14.15
C GLU A 426 -1.12 -9.65 12.76
N ILE A 427 -1.18 -10.98 12.70
CA ILE A 427 -1.61 -11.73 11.52
C ILE A 427 -3.10 -12.05 11.69
N CYS A 428 -3.89 -12.01 10.61
CA CYS A 428 -5.27 -12.47 10.66
C CYS A 428 -5.32 -14.00 10.69
N ARG A 429 -5.68 -14.62 11.81
CA ARG A 429 -5.71 -16.08 11.94
C ARG A 429 -6.60 -16.77 10.91
N ALA A 430 -7.70 -16.11 10.51
CA ALA A 430 -8.61 -16.64 9.51
C ALA A 430 -7.96 -16.83 8.11
N GLU A 431 -6.86 -16.15 7.82
CA GLU A 431 -6.18 -16.21 6.53
C GLU A 431 -5.06 -17.25 6.45
N TYR A 432 -4.66 -17.84 7.58
CA TYR A 432 -3.50 -18.73 7.64
C TYR A 432 -3.81 -20.05 8.34
N ASN A 433 -3.25 -21.12 7.81
CA ASN A 433 -3.42 -22.46 8.36
C ASN A 433 -2.20 -22.84 9.21
N PHE A 434 -2.16 -22.39 10.47
CA PHE A 434 -1.07 -22.71 11.40
C PHE A 434 -0.91 -24.21 11.68
N ALA A 435 -1.96 -25.02 11.48
CA ALA A 435 -1.89 -26.46 11.67
C ALA A 435 -1.03 -27.19 10.62
N ARG A 436 -0.65 -26.50 9.53
CA ARG A 436 0.21 -27.03 8.45
C ARG A 436 1.64 -26.52 8.48
N CYS A 437 2.05 -25.74 9.49
CA CYS A 437 3.44 -25.30 9.60
C CYS A 437 4.33 -26.49 10.01
N PRO A 438 5.28 -26.93 9.16
CA PRO A 438 6.13 -28.07 9.47
C PRO A 438 7.14 -27.70 10.56
N THR A 439 7.01 -28.25 11.76
CA THR A 439 8.07 -28.11 12.78
C THR A 439 9.09 -29.24 12.67
N ALA A 440 10.33 -28.97 13.09
CA ALA A 440 11.42 -29.94 13.09
C ALA A 440 11.10 -31.25 13.85
N ASN A 441 10.19 -31.19 14.84
CA ASN A 441 9.88 -32.30 15.74
C ASN A 441 8.46 -32.88 15.53
N GLY A 442 7.74 -32.48 14.49
CA GLY A 442 6.36 -32.94 14.23
C GLY A 442 5.32 -32.43 15.24
N THR A 443 5.67 -31.45 16.07
CA THR A 443 4.75 -30.74 16.96
C THR A 443 4.00 -29.65 16.20
N ILE A 444 2.78 -29.31 16.61
CA ILE A 444 2.06 -28.17 16.03
C ILE A 444 2.68 -26.88 16.59
N PHE A 445 3.14 -25.99 15.71
CA PHE A 445 3.58 -24.65 16.13
C PHE A 445 2.35 -23.85 16.61
N GLU A 446 2.41 -23.36 17.85
CA GLU A 446 1.38 -22.48 18.39
C GLU A 446 1.83 -21.02 18.23
N PHE A 447 1.23 -20.32 17.27
CA PHE A 447 1.45 -18.89 17.07
C PHE A 447 0.89 -18.11 18.27
N LYS A 448 1.72 -17.22 18.83
CA LYS A 448 1.35 -16.38 19.98
C LYS A 448 1.04 -14.96 19.52
N ASP A 449 -0.21 -14.57 19.69
CA ASP A 449 -0.66 -13.19 19.50
C ASP A 449 -0.12 -12.29 20.61
N ILE A 450 0.00 -11.00 20.29
CA ILE A 450 0.69 -10.01 21.09
C ILE A 450 -0.31 -9.08 21.79
N ILE A 451 -1.39 -8.71 21.10
CA ILE A 451 -2.42 -7.77 21.53
C ILE A 451 -3.47 -8.54 22.33
N THR A 452 -3.04 -9.08 23.46
CA THR A 452 -3.87 -9.84 24.38
C THR A 452 -4.46 -8.95 25.47
N PRO A 453 -5.46 -9.44 26.24
CA PRO A 453 -5.91 -8.76 27.44
C PRO A 453 -4.79 -8.51 28.47
N LYS A 454 -3.77 -9.37 28.51
CA LYS A 454 -2.64 -9.24 29.42
C LYS A 454 -1.75 -8.05 29.04
N LEU A 455 -1.42 -7.90 27.75
CA LEU A 455 -0.69 -6.73 27.26
C LEU A 455 -1.49 -5.44 27.49
N LEU A 456 -2.77 -5.44 27.12
CA LEU A 456 -3.64 -4.27 27.30
C LEU A 456 -3.69 -3.83 28.77
N THR A 457 -3.83 -4.79 29.68
CA THR A 457 -3.78 -4.55 31.14
C THR A 457 -2.42 -3.99 31.57
N ALA A 458 -1.32 -4.58 31.10
CA ALA A 458 0.03 -4.13 31.44
C ALA A 458 0.34 -2.72 30.92
N LEU A 459 -0.29 -2.32 29.81
CA LEU A 459 -0.18 -0.96 29.27
C LEU A 459 -1.04 0.06 30.02
N HIS A 460 -1.87 -0.30 31.00
CA HIS A 460 -2.59 0.73 31.77
C HIS A 460 -1.63 1.69 32.50
N ALA A 461 -2.02 2.96 32.64
CA ALA A 461 -1.25 3.94 33.42
C ALA A 461 -1.40 3.78 34.95
N TYR A 462 -2.51 3.17 35.39
CA TYR A 462 -2.85 2.96 36.80
C TYR A 462 -3.56 1.61 37.00
N ASP A 463 -3.40 1.02 38.18
CA ASP A 463 -4.09 -0.21 38.58
C ASP A 463 -5.11 0.12 39.68
N ASN A 464 -6.37 -0.30 39.49
CA ASN A 464 -7.47 -0.07 40.44
C ASN A 464 -7.62 1.38 40.95
N GLY A 465 -7.29 2.37 40.11
CA GLY A 465 -7.38 3.80 40.44
C GLY A 465 -6.20 4.35 41.25
N LEU A 466 -5.18 3.53 41.52
CA LEU A 466 -3.92 3.96 42.12
C LEU A 466 -2.83 4.05 41.04
N ALA A 467 -2.08 5.15 41.03
CA ALA A 467 -0.95 5.32 40.13
C ALA A 467 0.06 4.17 40.31
N LEU A 468 0.48 3.57 39.19
CA LEU A 468 1.51 2.55 39.22
C LEU A 468 2.83 3.19 39.65
N SER A 469 3.62 2.49 40.46
CA SER A 469 4.96 2.97 40.87
C SER A 469 5.94 3.03 39.70
N SER A 470 5.70 2.24 38.66
CA SER A 470 6.49 2.18 37.43
C SER A 470 5.60 1.81 36.24
N PRO A 471 4.88 2.78 35.66
CA PRO A 471 4.04 2.51 34.49
C PRO A 471 4.90 2.06 33.31
N LEU A 472 4.44 1.05 32.58
CA LEU A 472 5.12 0.54 31.38
C LEU A 472 5.20 1.65 30.33
N VAL A 473 6.34 1.85 29.66
CA VAL A 473 6.53 2.88 28.61
C VAL A 473 5.88 4.24 28.95
N PRO A 474 6.36 4.94 30.00
CA PRO A 474 5.71 6.15 30.51
C PRO A 474 5.66 7.29 29.50
N LYS A 475 6.53 7.32 28.50
CA LYS A 475 6.59 8.40 27.49
C LYS A 475 5.75 8.14 26.23
N LEU A 476 4.93 7.08 26.23
CA LEU A 476 4.16 6.68 25.06
C LEU A 476 3.11 7.75 24.68
N GLU A 477 3.25 8.31 23.48
CA GLU A 477 2.31 9.31 22.92
C GLU A 477 1.57 8.79 21.68
N SER A 478 2.10 7.79 20.97
CA SER A 478 1.52 7.22 19.75
C SER A 478 1.36 5.70 19.87
N LEU A 479 0.14 5.22 19.63
CA LEU A 479 -0.18 3.79 19.63
C LEU A 479 -0.79 3.39 18.30
N HIS A 480 -0.25 2.34 17.68
CA HIS A 480 -0.79 1.78 16.45
C HIS A 480 -0.92 0.26 16.54
N PHE A 481 -2.14 -0.23 16.61
CA PHE A 481 -2.47 -1.64 16.65
C PHE A 481 -3.17 -2.10 15.37
N VAL A 482 -2.75 -3.24 14.85
CA VAL A 482 -3.54 -4.07 13.92
C VAL A 482 -3.71 -5.40 14.63
N ALA A 483 -4.93 -5.72 15.06
CA ALA A 483 -5.21 -6.83 15.97
C ALA A 483 -6.12 -7.87 15.34
N ASP A 484 -5.94 -9.14 15.70
CA ASP A 484 -6.86 -10.21 15.32
C ASP A 484 -8.24 -10.01 15.99
N GLY A 485 -9.31 -9.97 15.18
CA GLY A 485 -10.66 -9.69 15.68
C GLY A 485 -11.23 -10.73 16.63
N ASP A 486 -10.80 -11.99 16.56
CA ASP A 486 -11.36 -13.06 17.40
C ASP A 486 -10.85 -12.98 18.85
N LEU A 487 -9.66 -12.40 19.05
CA LEU A 487 -9.00 -12.30 20.35
C LEU A 487 -9.02 -10.90 20.95
N PHE A 488 -9.29 -9.87 20.14
CA PHE A 488 -9.23 -8.49 20.57
C PHE A 488 -10.39 -8.10 21.51
N ASP A 489 -10.07 -7.55 22.69
CA ASP A 489 -11.04 -7.03 23.67
C ASP A 489 -11.22 -5.52 23.53
N ASP A 490 -12.31 -5.13 22.86
CA ASP A 490 -12.66 -3.72 22.60
C ASP A 490 -12.81 -2.88 23.87
N GLU A 491 -13.40 -3.45 24.95
CA GLU A 491 -13.64 -2.70 26.19
C GLU A 491 -12.34 -2.47 26.95
N LEU A 492 -11.49 -3.50 27.01
CA LEU A 492 -10.21 -3.40 27.68
C LEU A 492 -9.28 -2.45 26.93
N PHE A 493 -9.29 -2.49 25.60
CA PHE A 493 -8.56 -1.51 24.78
C PHE A 493 -9.03 -0.08 25.06
N TRP A 494 -10.35 0.16 25.08
CA TRP A 494 -10.91 1.46 25.44
C TRP A 494 -10.43 1.93 26.82
N LYS A 495 -10.53 1.07 27.84
CA LYS A 495 -10.09 1.39 29.20
C LYS A 495 -8.60 1.73 29.26
N MET A 496 -7.77 1.00 28.52
CA MET A 496 -6.33 1.25 28.42
C MET A 496 -6.07 2.61 27.77
N VAL A 497 -6.70 2.92 26.64
CA VAL A 497 -6.58 4.23 25.96
C VAL A 497 -6.99 5.36 26.91
N MET A 498 -8.14 5.22 27.59
CA MET A 498 -8.61 6.20 28.56
C MET A 498 -7.66 6.40 29.73
N SER A 499 -7.00 5.34 30.19
CA SER A 499 -6.03 5.47 31.28
C SER A 499 -4.81 6.31 30.90
N ARG A 500 -4.50 6.42 29.61
CA ARG A 500 -3.35 7.16 29.08
C ARG A 500 -3.69 8.45 28.36
N TRP A 501 -4.95 8.73 28.08
CA TRP A 501 -5.37 10.00 27.50
C TRP A 501 -5.61 11.02 28.62
N LEU A 502 -4.57 11.81 28.91
CA LEU A 502 -4.52 12.76 30.03
C LEU A 502 -4.33 14.18 29.47
N PRO A 503 -5.40 14.86 29.01
CA PRO A 503 -5.30 16.17 28.35
C PRO A 503 -4.71 17.25 29.27
N GLU A 504 -4.84 17.10 30.58
CA GLU A 504 -4.28 17.99 31.59
C GLU A 504 -2.82 17.63 31.92
N LYS A 505 -1.88 18.52 31.56
CA LYS A 505 -0.45 18.29 31.77
C LYS A 505 -0.06 18.08 33.23
N GLU A 506 -0.68 18.80 34.17
CA GLU A 506 -0.40 18.66 35.60
C GLU A 506 -0.80 17.29 36.14
N TYR A 507 -1.95 16.78 35.70
CA TYR A 507 -2.42 15.44 36.07
C TYR A 507 -1.53 14.34 35.48
N ALA A 508 -1.11 14.49 34.22
CA ALA A 508 -0.17 13.60 33.56
C ALA A 508 1.19 13.54 34.28
N LEU A 509 1.72 14.71 34.69
CA LEU A 509 2.95 14.82 35.47
C LEU A 509 2.85 14.14 36.83
N ASN A 510 1.71 14.25 37.53
CA ASN A 510 1.48 13.60 38.82
C ASN A 510 1.45 12.07 38.71
N ILE A 511 0.93 11.53 37.60
CA ILE A 511 0.91 10.09 37.34
C ILE A 511 2.29 9.61 36.83
N GLY A 512 3.09 10.50 36.25
CA GLY A 512 4.38 10.15 35.67
C GLY A 512 4.28 9.50 34.29
N VAL A 513 3.19 9.76 33.56
CA VAL A 513 2.99 9.29 32.17
C VAL A 513 2.71 10.44 31.22
N SER A 514 3.14 10.30 29.97
CA SER A 514 2.79 11.21 28.88
C SER A 514 1.40 10.86 28.36
N SER A 515 0.65 11.89 27.96
CA SER A 515 -0.67 11.67 27.37
C SER A 515 -0.56 11.13 25.95
N LEU A 516 -1.35 10.12 25.63
CA LEU A 516 -1.57 9.70 24.25
C LEU A 516 -2.06 10.88 23.41
N ARG A 517 -1.46 11.03 22.24
CA ARG A 517 -1.79 12.03 21.21
C ARG A 517 -2.33 11.39 19.94
N SER A 518 -1.99 10.13 19.68
CA SER A 518 -2.42 9.41 18.49
C SER A 518 -2.75 7.96 18.83
N VAL A 519 -3.92 7.50 18.40
CA VAL A 519 -4.34 6.10 18.48
C VAL A 519 -4.84 5.66 17.11
N ARG A 520 -4.19 4.63 16.57
CA ARG A 520 -4.63 3.93 15.36
C ARG A 520 -4.93 2.49 15.71
N ILE A 521 -6.12 2.03 15.34
CA ILE A 521 -6.53 0.64 15.52
C ILE A 521 -7.17 0.12 14.25
N CYS A 522 -6.75 -1.06 13.82
CA CYS A 522 -7.39 -1.85 12.79
C CYS A 522 -7.72 -3.22 13.38
N VAL A 523 -8.99 -3.57 13.47
CA VAL A 523 -9.40 -4.91 13.90
C VAL A 523 -9.63 -5.76 12.66
N LEU A 524 -8.94 -6.90 12.59
CA LEU A 524 -8.98 -7.80 11.45
C LEU A 524 -10.26 -8.64 11.49
N GLY A 525 -10.99 -8.72 10.38
CA GLY A 525 -12.18 -9.57 10.24
C GLY A 525 -13.48 -9.01 10.84
N ARG A 526 -13.42 -7.94 11.65
CA ARG A 526 -14.61 -7.25 12.16
C ARG A 526 -14.37 -5.77 12.45
N ALA A 527 -15.46 -5.01 12.59
CA ALA A 527 -15.40 -3.67 13.14
C ALA A 527 -15.29 -3.71 14.68
N LEU A 528 -14.82 -2.61 15.27
CA LEU A 528 -14.99 -2.35 16.70
C LEU A 528 -16.48 -2.29 17.04
N LYS A 529 -16.83 -2.62 18.28
CA LYS A 529 -18.17 -2.36 18.82
C LYS A 529 -18.49 -0.87 18.69
N GLU A 530 -19.69 -0.59 18.23
CA GLU A 530 -20.14 0.76 17.87
C GLU A 530 -20.00 1.75 19.03
N ASP A 531 -20.29 1.32 20.25
CA ASP A 531 -20.18 2.13 21.46
C ASP A 531 -18.73 2.43 21.86
N VAL A 532 -17.78 1.53 21.60
CA VAL A 532 -16.34 1.78 21.78
C VAL A 532 -15.82 2.74 20.71
N GLU A 533 -16.22 2.54 19.45
CA GLU A 533 -15.87 3.44 18.35
C GLU A 533 -16.36 4.88 18.62
N GLN A 534 -17.63 5.05 19.01
CA GLN A 534 -18.18 6.37 19.33
C GLN A 534 -17.42 7.04 20.49
N ARG A 535 -17.11 6.27 21.54
CA ARG A 535 -16.33 6.73 22.70
C ARG A 535 -14.93 7.20 22.28
N LEU A 536 -14.23 6.45 21.42
CA LEU A 536 -12.92 6.84 20.89
C LEU A 536 -13.00 8.11 20.03
N ARG A 537 -13.98 8.19 19.12
CA ARG A 537 -14.18 9.39 18.28
C ARG A 537 -14.50 10.64 19.11
N HIS A 538 -15.18 10.47 20.25
CA HIS A 538 -15.43 11.60 21.17
C HIS A 538 -14.13 12.23 21.69
N LEU A 539 -13.07 11.44 21.87
CA LEU A 539 -11.75 11.93 22.31
C LEU A 539 -11.07 12.83 21.27
N GLU A 540 -11.47 12.78 19.99
CA GLU A 540 -10.95 13.67 18.95
C GLU A 540 -11.25 15.14 19.24
N MET A 541 -12.40 15.42 19.84
CA MET A 541 -12.76 16.77 20.28
C MET A 541 -11.83 17.30 21.36
N GLY A 542 -11.23 16.40 22.14
CA GLY A 542 -10.21 16.70 23.15
C GLY A 542 -8.77 16.65 22.65
N GLY A 543 -8.57 16.58 21.31
CA GLY A 543 -7.25 16.66 20.67
C GLY A 543 -6.53 15.34 20.46
N LEU A 544 -7.14 14.19 20.77
CA LEU A 544 -6.59 12.88 20.42
C LEU A 544 -6.78 12.61 18.92
N LYS A 545 -5.72 12.30 18.19
CA LYS A 545 -5.85 11.86 16.80
C LYS A 545 -6.28 10.40 16.76
N VAL A 546 -7.50 10.11 16.29
CA VAL A 546 -8.03 8.75 16.24
C VAL A 546 -8.14 8.28 14.79
N SER A 547 -7.65 7.08 14.50
CA SER A 547 -7.75 6.45 13.18
C SER A 547 -8.26 5.02 13.34
N LEU A 548 -9.55 4.82 13.09
CA LEU A 548 -10.21 3.51 13.17
C LEU A 548 -10.36 2.95 11.76
N ARG A 549 -9.87 1.73 11.54
CA ARG A 549 -10.09 0.96 10.32
C ARG A 549 -10.74 -0.37 10.66
N ALA A 550 -11.60 -0.85 9.78
CA ALA A 550 -12.16 -2.20 9.85
C ALA A 550 -11.87 -2.88 8.52
N THR A 551 -11.23 -4.05 8.54
CA THR A 551 -11.11 -4.86 7.33
C THR A 551 -12.34 -5.76 7.25
N ARG A 552 -13.37 -5.27 6.54
CA ARG A 552 -14.31 -6.18 5.89
C ARG A 552 -13.94 -6.46 4.44
N ASP A 553 -13.16 -5.60 3.76
CA ASP A 553 -12.80 -5.79 2.34
C ASP A 553 -11.47 -5.15 1.84
N ASP A 554 -10.64 -4.50 2.67
CA ASP A 554 -9.46 -3.75 2.18
C ASP A 554 -8.14 -4.24 2.82
N ILE A 555 -7.49 -5.25 2.22
CA ILE A 555 -6.18 -5.81 2.65
C ILE A 555 -5.06 -5.48 1.63
N HIS A 556 -5.27 -4.50 0.76
CA HIS A 556 -4.25 -4.07 -0.19
C HIS A 556 -4.02 -2.57 -0.08
N ASP A 557 -3.24 -2.16 0.94
CA ASP A 557 -2.49 -0.90 0.94
C ASP A 557 -1.22 -1.00 1.79
#